data_AF-A0A4V2A4K5-F1
#
_entry.id   AF-A0A4V2A4K5-F1
#
_cell.length_a   1.000
_cell.length_b   1.000
_cell.length_c   1.000
_cell.angle_alpha   90.00
_cell.angle_beta   90.00
_cell.angle_gamma   90.00
#
_symmetry.space_group_name_H-M   'P 1'
#
loop_
_entity.id
_entity.type
_entity.pdbx_description
1 polymer ?
#
loop_
_entity_poly.entity_id
_entity_poly.type
_entity_poly.pdbx_seq_one_letter_code
_entity_poly.pdbx_strand_id
1 'polypeptide(L)'
;FIPTFVHESGKVSVRVTNQLAGKYPVRYTLNGTSPTAASPVYTSPLLLETSTSVTTAVFDRTGKKLGKQNRQVFTFNKATGKGISVSYATPGVTAASNSLGSSTLGAYDTTATAEVAPITEDAPPPRQLADGIFGTIEPYDGRWQFYSDSIITVTIDLGKPTSMDSLKFRCLEDQVGLSYLPGSYSVLVGDDGVNFKQFQTGTNNKVPEQALRHIKQFNIPMKKTTARYVRLILNRAAALPSATAKPTMFIDEIEIF
;
A
#
# COMPACT_ATOMS: atom_id res chain seq x y z
N PHE A 1 15.37 4.82 7.61
CA PHE A 1 15.00 3.43 7.27
C PHE A 1 13.96 3.52 6.17
N ILE A 2 14.39 3.38 4.93
CA ILE A 2 13.47 3.31 3.78
C ILE A 2 13.51 1.86 3.34
N PRO A 3 12.47 1.05 3.63
CA PRO A 3 12.37 -0.26 3.04
C PRO A 3 12.21 -0.11 1.53
N THR A 4 13.13 -0.73 0.78
CA THR A 4 13.02 -0.86 -0.67
C THR A 4 12.56 -2.28 -0.97
N PHE A 5 11.44 -2.39 -1.67
CA PHE A 5 10.70 -3.65 -1.83
C PHE A 5 10.96 -4.29 -3.18
N VAL A 6 11.25 -5.59 -3.16
CA VAL A 6 11.28 -6.45 -4.34
C VAL A 6 10.28 -7.58 -4.11
N HIS A 7 9.35 -7.73 -5.05
CA HIS A 7 8.32 -8.76 -5.02
C HIS A 7 8.65 -9.85 -6.03
N GLU A 8 8.84 -11.06 -5.52
CA GLU A 8 8.79 -12.27 -6.31
C GLU A 8 7.75 -13.19 -5.65
N SER A 9 6.73 -13.61 -6.38
CA SER A 9 5.87 -14.74 -6.00
C SER A 9 5.18 -14.68 -4.62
N GLY A 10 4.63 -13.52 -4.21
CA GLY A 10 3.86 -13.41 -2.95
C GLY A 10 4.71 -13.24 -1.69
N LYS A 11 5.97 -12.84 -1.84
CA LYS A 11 6.88 -12.50 -0.75
C LYS A 11 7.14 -11.00 -0.70
N VAL A 12 7.54 -10.50 0.47
CA VAL A 12 7.97 -9.11 0.67
C VAL A 12 9.43 -9.10 1.11
N SER A 13 10.32 -8.54 0.27
CA SER A 13 11.70 -8.28 0.66
C SER A 13 11.81 -6.94 1.38
N VAL A 14 12.29 -6.94 2.62
CA VAL A 14 12.49 -5.74 3.45
C VAL A 14 13.97 -5.40 3.51
N ARG A 15 14.34 -4.26 2.91
CA ARG A 15 15.68 -3.67 3.07
C ARG A 15 15.73 -2.74 4.29
N VAL A 16 16.72 -2.93 5.15
CA VAL A 16 16.98 -2.03 6.27
C VAL A 16 18.14 -1.12 5.89
N THR A 17 17.84 0.16 5.64
CA THR A 17 18.86 1.20 5.40
C THR A 17 19.18 1.94 6.69
N ASN A 18 20.47 2.00 7.02
CA ASN A 18 21.01 2.73 8.16
C ASN A 18 22.02 3.78 7.66
N GLN A 19 21.87 5.04 8.07
CA GLN A 19 22.82 6.10 7.72
C GLN A 19 24.21 5.89 8.37
N LEU A 20 24.29 5.03 9.38
CA LEU A 20 25.55 4.57 10.00
C LEU A 20 25.97 3.17 9.50
N ALA A 21 25.43 2.71 8.36
CA ALA A 21 25.79 1.42 7.77
C ALA A 21 27.31 1.31 7.63
N GLY A 22 27.86 0.16 8.02
CA GLY A 22 29.30 -0.10 8.05
C GLY A 22 30.03 0.31 9.34
N LYS A 23 29.47 1.24 10.15
CA LYS A 23 30.11 1.66 11.42
C LYS A 23 29.68 0.80 12.61
N TYR A 24 28.40 0.44 12.68
CA TYR A 24 27.80 -0.28 13.81
C TYR A 24 26.81 -1.35 13.34
N PRO A 25 26.77 -2.53 13.99
CA PRO A 25 25.80 -3.56 13.65
C PRO A 25 24.36 -3.09 13.87
N VAL A 26 23.51 -3.37 12.89
CA VAL A 26 22.05 -3.28 13.02
C VAL A 26 21.55 -4.68 13.41
N ARG A 27 20.78 -4.79 14.47
CA ARG A 27 20.16 -6.04 14.91
C ARG A 27 18.66 -5.96 14.79
N TYR A 28 18.01 -7.10 14.60
CA TYR A 28 16.58 -7.16 14.37
C TYR A 28 15.87 -8.32 15.08
N THR A 29 14.56 -8.20 15.20
CA THR A 29 13.62 -9.26 15.57
C THR A 29 12.45 -9.24 14.59
N LEU A 30 11.75 -10.37 14.45
CA LEU A 30 10.62 -10.54 13.51
C LEU A 30 9.26 -10.69 14.21
N ASN A 31 9.25 -10.74 15.53
CA ASN A 31 8.05 -10.86 16.37
C ASN A 31 7.67 -9.54 17.06
N GLY A 32 8.36 -8.45 16.74
CA GLY A 32 8.10 -7.12 17.30
C GLY A 32 8.78 -6.82 18.63
N THR A 33 9.44 -7.78 19.28
CA THR A 33 10.16 -7.53 20.53
C THR A 33 11.38 -6.62 20.31
N SER A 34 11.85 -5.95 21.36
CA SER A 34 13.06 -5.13 21.26
C SER A 34 14.29 -6.00 20.99
N PRO A 35 15.11 -5.70 19.97
CA PRO A 35 16.38 -6.40 19.75
C PRO A 35 17.32 -6.25 20.94
N THR A 36 18.14 -7.27 21.17
CA THR A 36 19.23 -7.28 22.16
C THR A 36 20.58 -7.46 21.46
N ALA A 37 21.67 -7.39 22.23
CA ALA A 37 23.01 -7.69 21.71
C ALA A 37 23.15 -9.13 21.16
N ALA A 38 22.25 -10.03 21.53
CA ALA A 38 22.21 -11.41 21.03
C ALA A 38 21.30 -11.60 19.81
N SER A 39 20.46 -10.61 19.47
CA SER A 39 19.57 -10.70 18.30
C SER A 39 20.37 -10.77 16.98
N PRO A 40 19.84 -11.42 15.93
CA PRO A 40 20.53 -11.52 14.65
C PRO A 40 20.98 -10.17 14.08
N VAL A 41 22.17 -10.14 13.47
CA VAL A 41 22.67 -8.97 12.75
C VAL A 41 22.05 -8.94 11.36
N TYR A 42 21.51 -7.79 10.95
CA TYR A 42 21.03 -7.58 9.60
C TYR A 42 22.22 -7.44 8.64
N THR A 43 22.35 -8.38 7.71
CA THR A 43 23.41 -8.42 6.69
C THR A 43 22.89 -8.46 5.26
N SER A 44 21.63 -8.85 5.07
CA SER A 44 20.97 -8.98 3.78
C SER A 44 19.47 -8.70 3.92
N PRO A 45 18.75 -8.40 2.82
CA PRO A 45 17.31 -8.13 2.88
C PRO A 45 16.52 -9.26 3.54
N LEU A 46 15.52 -8.90 4.35
CA LEU A 46 14.67 -9.88 5.04
C LEU A 46 13.53 -10.30 4.13
N LEU A 47 13.43 -11.58 3.82
CA LEU A 47 12.32 -12.13 3.05
C LEU A 47 11.17 -12.51 3.99
N LEU A 48 10.04 -11.85 3.84
CA LEU A 48 8.82 -12.09 4.62
C LEU A 48 7.79 -12.81 3.76
N GLU A 49 7.15 -13.83 4.34
CA GLU A 49 6.11 -14.63 3.68
C GLU A 49 4.77 -14.61 4.45
N THR A 50 4.79 -14.03 5.66
CA THR A 50 3.63 -13.93 6.55
C THR A 50 3.66 -12.59 7.29
N SER A 51 2.53 -12.23 7.89
CA SER A 51 2.45 -11.05 8.77
C SER A 51 3.57 -11.09 9.81
N THR A 52 4.35 -10.02 9.86
CA THR A 52 5.61 -9.98 10.61
C THR A 52 5.78 -8.59 11.21
N SER A 53 6.28 -8.52 12.45
CA SER A 53 6.67 -7.25 13.06
C SER A 53 8.19 -7.16 13.12
N VAL A 54 8.77 -6.41 12.19
CA VAL A 54 10.22 -6.20 12.13
C VAL A 54 10.57 -5.05 13.07
N THR A 55 11.34 -5.34 14.12
CA THR A 55 11.93 -4.32 14.98
C THR A 55 13.43 -4.30 14.78
N THR A 56 14.02 -3.13 14.56
CA THR A 56 15.46 -2.94 14.33
C THR A 56 16.06 -1.96 15.33
N ALA A 57 17.28 -2.21 15.78
CA ALA A 57 18.05 -1.27 16.59
C ALA A 57 19.55 -1.34 16.26
N VAL A 58 20.26 -0.24 16.46
CA VAL A 58 21.71 -0.16 16.25
C VAL A 58 22.40 -0.50 17.57
N PHE A 59 23.54 -1.21 17.51
CA PHE A 59 24.35 -1.56 18.67
C PHE A 59 25.80 -1.15 18.44
N ASP A 60 26.50 -0.71 19.48
CA ASP A 60 27.95 -0.57 19.40
C ASP A 60 28.66 -1.93 19.46
N ARG A 61 30.00 -1.92 19.32
CA ARG A 61 30.82 -3.15 19.34
C ARG A 61 30.84 -3.84 20.71
N THR A 62 30.43 -3.16 21.79
CA THR A 62 30.33 -3.73 23.14
C THR A 62 28.97 -4.36 23.43
N GLY A 63 28.00 -4.20 22.52
CA GLY A 63 26.64 -4.71 22.68
C GLY A 63 25.68 -3.72 23.35
N LYS A 64 26.04 -2.44 23.49
CA LYS A 64 25.13 -1.41 23.99
C LYS A 64 24.23 -0.91 22.86
N LYS A 65 22.92 -0.85 23.10
CA LYS A 65 21.95 -0.28 22.15
C LYS A 65 22.19 1.22 21.98
N LEU A 66 22.26 1.66 20.73
CA LEU A 66 22.43 3.06 20.34
C LEU A 66 21.10 3.62 19.81
N GLY A 67 20.68 4.76 20.37
CA GLY A 67 19.50 5.49 19.90
C GLY A 67 18.18 4.75 20.07
N LYS A 68 17.19 5.16 19.27
CA LYS A 68 15.85 4.56 19.25
C LYS A 68 15.83 3.32 18.36
N GLN A 69 14.98 2.37 18.72
CA GLN A 69 14.60 1.29 17.81
C GLN A 69 13.52 1.76 16.84
N ASN A 70 13.43 1.11 15.69
CA ASN A 70 12.35 1.28 14.74
C ASN A 70 11.52 -0.01 14.69
N ARG A 71 10.21 0.10 14.53
CA ARG A 71 9.30 -1.04 14.39
C ARG A 71 8.37 -0.81 13.21
N GLN A 72 8.36 -1.76 12.27
CA GLN A 72 7.42 -1.81 11.16
C GLN A 72 6.60 -3.09 11.26
N VAL A 73 5.29 -2.97 11.10
CA VAL A 73 4.37 -4.12 11.00
C VAL A 73 4.06 -4.32 9.53
N PHE A 74 4.16 -5.57 9.10
CA PHE A 74 3.76 -6.05 7.78
C PHE A 74 2.57 -6.97 7.96
N THR A 75 1.49 -6.71 7.24
CA THR A 75 0.28 -7.53 7.25
C THR A 75 0.17 -8.23 5.91
N PHE A 76 0.05 -9.57 5.94
CA PHE A 76 -0.08 -10.36 4.73
C PHE A 76 -1.53 -10.75 4.49
N ASN A 77 -1.93 -10.62 3.23
CA ASN A 77 -3.18 -11.08 2.67
C ASN A 77 -2.91 -11.60 1.24
N LYS A 78 -3.93 -12.10 0.52
CA LYS A 78 -3.77 -12.70 -0.82
C LYS A 78 -3.32 -11.71 -1.89
N ALA A 79 -3.53 -10.41 -1.68
CA ALA A 79 -3.04 -9.34 -2.55
C ALA A 79 -1.59 -8.94 -2.25
N THR A 80 -1.04 -9.25 -1.07
CA THR A 80 0.32 -8.83 -0.68
C THR A 80 1.36 -9.33 -1.67
N GLY A 81 2.13 -8.40 -2.23
CA GLY A 81 3.14 -8.69 -3.25
C GLY A 81 2.60 -9.19 -4.59
N LYS A 82 1.31 -8.95 -4.88
CA LYS A 82 0.70 -9.19 -6.19
C LYS A 82 0.84 -7.99 -7.12
N GLY A 83 0.62 -8.23 -8.41
CA GLY A 83 0.66 -7.17 -9.41
C GLY A 83 -0.52 -6.23 -9.25
N ILE A 84 -0.25 -4.93 -9.10
CA ILE A 84 -1.27 -3.88 -9.06
C ILE A 84 -1.04 -2.90 -10.20
N SER A 85 -2.11 -2.57 -10.90
CA SER A 85 -2.16 -1.42 -11.81
C SER A 85 -3.19 -0.41 -11.31
N VAL A 86 -2.83 0.87 -11.39
CA VAL A 86 -3.73 1.97 -11.05
C VAL A 86 -3.85 2.89 -12.25
N SER A 87 -5.07 3.29 -12.57
CA SER A 87 -5.37 4.33 -13.53
C SER A 87 -6.39 5.28 -12.92
N TYR A 88 -6.40 6.53 -13.36
CA TYR A 88 -7.35 7.51 -12.87
C TYR A 88 -7.73 8.51 -13.97
N ALA A 89 -8.91 9.08 -13.86
CA ALA A 89 -9.43 10.07 -14.80
C ALA A 89 -10.30 11.10 -14.10
N THR A 90 -10.13 12.37 -14.47
CA THR A 90 -11.02 13.46 -14.04
C THR A 90 -12.19 13.58 -15.02
N PRO A 91 -13.45 13.47 -14.56
CA PRO A 91 -14.61 13.60 -15.44
C PRO A 91 -14.62 14.94 -16.20
N GLY A 92 -14.89 14.89 -17.51
CA GLY A 92 -14.96 16.09 -18.35
C GLY A 92 -13.61 16.61 -18.87
N VAL A 93 -12.50 15.95 -18.53
CA VAL A 93 -11.18 16.19 -19.12
C VAL A 93 -10.87 15.06 -20.09
N THR A 94 -10.63 15.36 -21.37
CA THR A 94 -10.15 14.38 -22.35
C THR A 94 -8.77 13.90 -21.90
N ALA A 95 -8.63 12.59 -21.66
CA ALA A 95 -7.45 12.02 -21.02
C ALA A 95 -6.16 12.31 -21.80
N ALA A 96 -5.29 13.17 -21.27
CA ALA A 96 -3.88 12.78 -21.22
C ALA A 96 -3.84 11.67 -20.18
N SER A 97 -3.67 10.42 -20.60
CA SER A 97 -3.53 9.29 -19.68
C SER A 97 -2.28 9.52 -18.84
N ASN A 98 -2.42 10.20 -17.70
CA ASN A 98 -1.41 10.18 -16.67
C ASN A 98 -1.51 8.82 -15.98
N SER A 99 -1.12 7.77 -16.70
CA SER A 99 -0.84 6.49 -16.09
C SER A 99 0.41 6.67 -15.25
N LEU A 100 0.27 6.64 -13.92
CA LEU A 100 1.39 6.16 -13.11
C LEU A 100 1.66 4.74 -13.62
N GLY A 101 2.83 4.55 -14.24
CA GLY A 101 3.08 3.49 -15.21
C GLY A 101 2.64 2.10 -14.77
N SER A 102 2.18 1.31 -15.73
CA SER A 102 2.19 -0.15 -15.59
C SER A 102 3.63 -0.58 -15.32
N SER A 103 3.96 -0.97 -14.10
CA SER A 103 5.22 -1.63 -13.83
C SER A 103 5.07 -3.10 -14.20
N THR A 104 5.49 -3.47 -15.41
CA THR A 104 5.77 -4.87 -15.72
C THR A 104 6.96 -5.33 -14.87
N LEU A 105 6.83 -6.53 -14.30
CA LEU A 105 7.79 -7.16 -13.39
C LEU A 105 9.16 -7.30 -14.09
N GLY A 106 10.13 -6.45 -13.72
CA GLY A 106 11.55 -6.74 -13.96
C GLY A 106 12.10 -7.51 -12.75
N ALA A 107 12.69 -8.69 -12.98
CA ALA A 107 13.42 -9.41 -11.96
C ALA A 107 14.53 -8.50 -11.39
N TYR A 108 14.64 -8.42 -10.05
CA TYR A 108 15.74 -7.68 -9.43
C TYR A 108 16.91 -8.63 -9.21
N ASP A 109 18.09 -8.21 -9.67
CA ASP A 109 19.34 -8.94 -9.48
C ASP A 109 19.63 -9.10 -7.97
N THR A 110 19.52 -10.34 -7.49
CA THR A 110 19.76 -10.72 -6.09
C THR A 110 21.24 -10.62 -5.69
N THR A 111 22.14 -10.27 -6.61
CA THR A 111 23.59 -10.15 -6.36
C THR A 111 24.08 -8.71 -6.13
N ALA A 112 23.21 -7.69 -6.25
CA ALA A 112 23.62 -6.29 -6.13
C ALA A 112 23.98 -5.88 -4.67
N THR A 113 25.28 -5.71 -4.43
CA THR A 113 25.85 -5.16 -3.19
C THR A 113 25.49 -3.69 -3.01
N ALA A 114 24.72 -3.40 -1.96
CA ALA A 114 24.69 -2.19 -1.12
C ALA A 114 24.97 -0.78 -1.72
N GLU A 115 24.66 -0.50 -2.98
CA GLU A 115 24.60 0.88 -3.47
C GLU A 115 23.38 1.04 -4.39
N VAL A 116 22.30 1.62 -3.86
CA VAL A 116 21.07 1.88 -4.59
C VAL A 116 21.11 3.34 -5.06
N ALA A 117 21.00 3.54 -6.38
CA ALA A 117 20.89 4.85 -7.00
C ALA A 117 19.75 5.70 -6.39
N PRO A 118 19.86 7.05 -6.41
CA PRO A 118 18.87 7.93 -5.81
C PRO A 118 17.49 7.76 -6.46
N ILE A 119 16.49 7.60 -5.60
CA ILE A 119 15.06 7.66 -5.94
C ILE A 119 14.72 9.11 -6.31
N THR A 120 14.32 9.37 -7.56
CA THR A 120 13.81 10.67 -8.01
C THR A 120 12.37 10.88 -7.51
N GLU A 121 12.08 12.03 -6.90
CA GLU A 121 10.91 12.29 -6.04
C GLU A 121 9.52 12.38 -6.70
N ASP A 122 9.37 12.38 -8.04
CA ASP A 122 8.12 12.86 -8.65
C ASP A 122 7.04 11.82 -8.99
N ALA A 123 7.14 10.59 -8.50
CA ALA A 123 6.02 9.64 -8.56
C ALA A 123 6.06 8.68 -7.38
N PRO A 124 4.99 8.56 -6.55
CA PRO A 124 4.93 7.51 -5.55
C PRO A 124 5.03 6.18 -6.28
N PRO A 125 5.92 5.26 -5.85
CA PRO A 125 6.05 3.98 -6.54
C PRO A 125 4.67 3.30 -6.53
N PRO A 126 4.25 2.63 -7.62
CA PRO A 126 2.92 2.03 -7.78
C PRO A 126 2.60 0.87 -6.80
N ARG A 127 3.35 0.76 -5.70
CA ARG A 127 3.50 -0.39 -4.81
C ARG A 127 2.91 -0.17 -3.40
N GLN A 128 2.26 0.96 -3.10
CA GLN A 128 1.71 1.26 -1.76
C GLN A 128 0.33 0.63 -1.46
N LEU A 129 -0.35 0.00 -2.44
CA LEU A 129 -1.69 -0.54 -2.20
C LEU A 129 -1.70 -2.04 -1.85
N ALA A 130 -0.56 -2.72 -1.80
CA ALA A 130 -0.46 -4.14 -1.42
C ALA A 130 0.93 -4.50 -0.86
N ASP A 131 1.56 -3.58 -0.13
CA ASP A 131 2.84 -3.80 0.52
C ASP A 131 2.70 -4.32 1.97
N GLY A 132 1.46 -4.42 2.47
CA GLY A 132 1.16 -4.85 3.83
C GLY A 132 1.43 -3.78 4.88
N ILE A 133 1.68 -2.53 4.47
CA ILE A 133 1.96 -1.40 5.34
C ILE A 133 0.78 -0.43 5.31
N PHE A 134 0.22 -0.22 6.50
CA PHE A 134 -0.91 0.68 6.67
C PHE A 134 -0.50 2.12 6.87
N GLY A 135 -1.18 3.03 6.17
CA GLY A 135 -1.18 4.46 6.44
C GLY A 135 -1.66 4.77 7.85
N THR A 136 -1.09 5.82 8.42
CA THR A 136 -1.47 6.39 9.72
C THR A 136 -2.50 7.50 9.53
N ILE A 137 -2.95 8.09 10.64
CA ILE A 137 -3.83 9.27 10.59
C ILE A 137 -3.13 10.51 10.02
N GLU A 138 -1.81 10.47 9.86
CA GLU A 138 -1.04 11.54 9.21
C GLU A 138 -0.92 11.24 7.71
N PRO A 139 -1.58 12.00 6.82
CA PRO A 139 -1.60 11.71 5.38
C PRO A 139 -0.23 11.87 4.69
N TYR A 140 0.73 12.54 5.34
CA TYR A 140 2.08 12.80 4.79
C TYR A 140 3.14 11.80 5.29
N ASP A 141 2.72 10.67 5.87
CA ASP A 141 3.62 9.60 6.31
C ASP A 141 4.26 8.77 5.17
N GLY A 142 3.93 9.12 3.93
CA GLY A 142 4.42 8.48 2.71
C GLY A 142 3.77 7.14 2.39
N ARG A 143 2.67 6.78 3.05
CA ARG A 143 1.98 5.48 2.89
C ARG A 143 0.64 5.57 2.17
N TRP A 144 0.18 6.78 1.91
CA TRP A 144 -1.06 7.03 1.17
C TRP A 144 -0.77 7.42 -0.27
N GLN A 145 -1.48 6.80 -1.21
CA GLN A 145 -1.65 7.35 -2.55
C GLN A 145 -2.82 8.33 -2.54
N PHE A 146 -2.73 9.39 -3.34
CA PHE A 146 -3.78 10.41 -3.39
C PHE A 146 -4.07 10.86 -4.81
N TYR A 147 -5.36 11.12 -5.08
CA TYR A 147 -5.85 11.55 -6.39
C TYR A 147 -6.88 12.64 -6.22
N SER A 148 -6.67 13.78 -6.88
CA SER A 148 -7.59 14.92 -6.84
C SER A 148 -8.65 14.81 -7.94
N ASP A 149 -9.92 15.02 -7.58
CA ASP A 149 -11.10 15.03 -8.44
C ASP A 149 -11.08 13.93 -9.53
N SER A 150 -10.84 12.70 -9.08
CA SER A 150 -10.56 11.57 -9.96
C SER A 150 -11.49 10.40 -9.71
N ILE A 151 -11.84 9.68 -10.78
CA ILE A 151 -12.29 8.30 -10.72
C ILE A 151 -11.03 7.43 -10.76
N ILE A 152 -10.83 6.59 -9.75
CA ILE A 152 -9.66 5.71 -9.63
C ILE A 152 -10.08 4.30 -9.99
N THR A 153 -9.31 3.63 -10.84
CA THR A 153 -9.46 2.21 -11.17
C THR A 153 -8.19 1.48 -10.78
N VAL A 154 -8.29 0.61 -9.79
CA VAL A 154 -7.24 -0.30 -9.34
C VAL A 154 -7.55 -1.70 -9.84
N THR A 155 -6.59 -2.37 -10.48
CA THR A 155 -6.69 -3.78 -10.86
C THR A 155 -5.58 -4.58 -10.20
N ILE A 156 -5.95 -5.66 -9.51
CA ILE A 156 -5.04 -6.58 -8.81
C ILE A 156 -5.04 -7.91 -9.58
N ASP A 157 -3.86 -8.38 -9.99
CA ASP A 157 -3.64 -9.72 -10.54
C ASP A 157 -3.13 -10.68 -9.45
N LEU A 158 -3.99 -11.59 -9.00
CA LEU A 158 -3.64 -12.60 -7.99
C LEU A 158 -2.67 -13.68 -8.51
N GLY A 159 -2.42 -13.69 -9.82
CA GLY A 159 -1.53 -14.61 -10.55
C GLY A 159 -2.21 -15.92 -10.95
N LYS A 160 -3.22 -16.35 -10.20
CA LYS A 160 -4.03 -17.55 -10.49
C LYS A 160 -5.46 -17.39 -9.94
N PRO A 161 -6.44 -18.17 -10.44
CA PRO A 161 -7.76 -18.26 -9.84
C PRO A 161 -7.66 -18.53 -8.34
N THR A 162 -8.22 -17.63 -7.54
CA THR A 162 -8.09 -17.62 -6.08
C THR A 162 -9.48 -17.38 -5.48
N SER A 163 -9.91 -18.26 -4.57
CA SER A 163 -11.14 -18.07 -3.80
C SER A 163 -10.96 -16.93 -2.79
N MET A 164 -11.94 -16.05 -2.66
CA MET A 164 -11.89 -14.86 -1.81
C MET A 164 -13.08 -14.78 -0.86
N ASP A 165 -12.81 -14.53 0.41
CA ASP A 165 -13.76 -14.30 1.49
C ASP A 165 -14.15 -12.83 1.61
N SER A 166 -13.18 -11.93 1.48
CA SER A 166 -13.44 -10.50 1.58
C SER A 166 -12.41 -9.66 0.83
N LEU A 167 -12.85 -8.51 0.35
CA LEU A 167 -12.00 -7.41 -0.09
C LEU A 167 -12.12 -6.27 0.92
N LYS A 168 -10.99 -5.67 1.28
CA LYS A 168 -10.95 -4.49 2.14
C LYS A 168 -10.07 -3.43 1.52
N PHE A 169 -10.42 -2.18 1.74
CA PHE A 169 -9.57 -1.03 1.43
C PHE A 169 -9.85 0.07 2.43
N ARG A 170 -8.92 1.00 2.59
CA ARG A 170 -9.10 2.13 3.51
C ARG A 170 -8.88 3.45 2.80
N CYS A 171 -9.62 4.44 3.27
CA CYS A 171 -9.47 5.82 2.84
C CYS A 171 -9.32 6.72 4.06
N LEU A 172 -8.53 7.78 3.92
CA LEU A 172 -8.44 8.85 4.90
C LEU A 172 -9.44 9.95 4.53
N GLU A 173 -10.26 10.36 5.49
CA GLU A 173 -11.20 11.47 5.36
C GLU A 173 -10.77 12.61 6.29
N ASP A 174 -10.65 13.81 5.72
CA ASP A 174 -10.37 15.08 6.37
C ASP A 174 -11.09 16.17 5.56
N GLN A 175 -12.34 16.45 5.94
CA GLN A 175 -13.21 17.35 5.17
C GLN A 175 -12.72 18.80 5.18
N VAL A 176 -11.98 19.20 6.22
CA VAL A 176 -11.30 20.51 6.30
C VAL A 176 -10.20 20.59 5.25
N GLY A 177 -9.42 19.53 5.09
CA GLY A 177 -8.39 19.39 4.06
C GLY A 177 -8.91 18.96 2.67
N LEU A 178 -10.23 19.03 2.42
CA LEU A 178 -10.88 18.54 1.20
C LEU A 178 -10.57 17.08 0.85
N SER A 179 -10.25 16.26 1.84
CA SER A 179 -10.05 14.82 1.67
C SER A 179 -11.36 14.09 1.96
N TYR A 180 -11.96 13.47 0.95
CA TYR A 180 -13.28 12.84 1.06
C TYR A 180 -13.22 11.37 0.70
N LEU A 181 -14.11 10.58 1.32
CA LEU A 181 -14.36 9.20 0.94
C LEU A 181 -14.89 9.10 -0.50
N PRO A 182 -14.70 7.95 -1.18
CA PRO A 182 -15.32 7.71 -2.48
C PRO A 182 -16.83 7.88 -2.41
N GLY A 183 -17.41 8.61 -3.35
CA GLY A 183 -18.87 8.79 -3.44
C GLY A 183 -19.58 7.49 -3.79
N SER A 184 -18.89 6.60 -4.50
CA SER A 184 -19.30 5.21 -4.67
C SER A 184 -18.08 4.34 -4.99
N TYR A 185 -18.24 3.04 -4.82
CA TYR A 185 -17.28 2.04 -5.27
C TYR A 185 -17.96 0.94 -6.07
N SER A 186 -17.23 0.35 -7.00
CA SER A 186 -17.59 -0.87 -7.73
C SER A 186 -16.47 -1.89 -7.60
N VAL A 187 -16.81 -3.10 -7.19
CA VAL A 187 -15.92 -4.26 -7.22
C VAL A 187 -16.33 -5.12 -8.40
N LEU A 188 -15.35 -5.46 -9.24
CA LEU A 188 -15.51 -6.36 -10.37
C LEU A 188 -14.47 -7.48 -10.28
N VAL A 189 -14.80 -8.63 -10.85
CA VAL A 189 -13.92 -9.81 -10.91
C VAL A 189 -13.78 -10.32 -12.33
N GLY A 190 -12.63 -10.90 -12.66
CA GLY A 190 -12.35 -11.45 -13.99
C GLY A 190 -11.25 -12.52 -13.95
N ASP A 191 -11.12 -13.27 -15.05
CA ASP A 191 -10.18 -14.38 -15.16
C ASP A 191 -9.01 -14.09 -16.10
N ASP A 192 -9.16 -13.14 -17.02
CA ASP A 192 -8.23 -12.85 -18.11
C ASP A 192 -7.61 -11.43 -18.07
N GLY A 193 -8.02 -10.60 -17.11
CA GLY A 193 -7.53 -9.23 -16.95
C GLY A 193 -8.12 -8.23 -17.95
N VAL A 194 -9.05 -8.67 -18.79
CA VAL A 194 -9.71 -7.85 -19.83
C VAL A 194 -11.21 -7.78 -19.58
N ASN A 195 -11.85 -8.94 -19.42
CA ASN A 195 -13.28 -9.07 -19.22
C ASN A 195 -13.61 -9.15 -17.73
N PHE A 196 -14.37 -8.16 -17.25
CA PHE A 196 -14.76 -8.06 -15.84
C PHE A 196 -16.27 -8.14 -15.68
N LYS A 197 -16.72 -8.93 -14.70
CA LYS A 197 -18.11 -8.99 -14.26
C LYS A 197 -18.26 -8.17 -12.99
N GLN A 198 -19.27 -7.30 -12.97
CA GLN A 198 -19.61 -6.54 -11.77
C GLN A 198 -20.01 -7.51 -10.66
N PHE A 199 -19.35 -7.40 -9.50
CA PHE A 199 -19.62 -8.23 -8.33
C PHE A 199 -20.50 -7.49 -7.33
N GLN A 200 -20.08 -6.29 -6.91
CA GLN A 200 -20.81 -5.50 -5.93
C GLN A 200 -20.55 -4.01 -6.13
N THR A 201 -21.53 -3.18 -5.75
CA THR A 201 -21.40 -1.73 -5.67
C THR A 201 -21.77 -1.24 -4.29
N GLY A 202 -21.23 -0.08 -3.89
CA GLY A 202 -21.68 0.65 -2.72
C GLY A 202 -21.62 2.15 -2.95
N THR A 203 -22.42 2.90 -2.20
CA THR A 203 -22.53 4.35 -2.34
C THR A 203 -22.31 5.04 -0.99
N ASN A 204 -21.64 6.18 -1.02
CA ASN A 204 -21.48 7.10 0.09
C ASN A 204 -22.12 8.46 -0.25
N ASN A 205 -23.42 8.43 -0.58
CA ASN A 205 -24.16 9.61 -1.04
C ASN A 205 -24.49 10.60 0.09
N LYS A 206 -24.27 10.19 1.34
CA LYS A 206 -24.44 11.04 2.52
C LYS A 206 -23.08 11.22 3.15
N VAL A 207 -22.59 12.46 3.13
CA VAL A 207 -21.34 12.84 3.76
C VAL A 207 -21.73 13.57 5.05
N PRO A 208 -21.73 12.91 6.22
CA PRO A 208 -21.96 13.62 7.48
C PRO A 208 -20.87 14.67 7.66
N GLU A 209 -21.18 15.78 8.34
CA GLU A 209 -20.15 16.71 8.76
C GLU A 209 -19.16 15.98 9.68
N GLN A 210 -17.89 15.97 9.30
CA GLN A 210 -16.83 15.31 10.07
C GLN A 210 -15.83 16.35 10.55
N ALA A 211 -15.90 16.64 11.84
CA ALA A 211 -15.02 17.61 12.49
C ALA A 211 -13.57 17.11 12.65
N LEU A 212 -13.35 15.79 12.63
CA LEU A 212 -12.06 15.19 12.86
C LEU A 212 -11.65 14.27 11.71
N ARG A 213 -10.37 14.36 11.35
CA ARG A 213 -9.71 13.43 10.46
C ARG A 213 -9.85 12.00 10.99
N HIS A 214 -10.17 11.06 10.12
CA HIS A 214 -10.25 9.64 10.47
C HIS A 214 -9.93 8.74 9.28
N ILE A 215 -9.69 7.45 9.55
CA ILE A 215 -9.52 6.42 8.54
C ILE A 215 -10.80 5.59 8.47
N LYS A 216 -11.40 5.50 7.29
CA LYS A 216 -12.53 4.62 7.01
C LYS A 216 -12.06 3.36 6.31
N GLN A 217 -12.31 2.21 6.92
CA GLN A 217 -12.16 0.92 6.25
C GLN A 217 -13.49 0.47 5.63
N PHE A 218 -13.44 0.08 4.38
CA PHE A 218 -14.52 -0.59 3.66
C PHE A 218 -14.28 -2.09 3.71
N ASN A 219 -15.32 -2.85 4.07
CA ASN A 219 -15.27 -4.31 4.14
C ASN A 219 -16.34 -4.87 3.19
N ILE A 220 -15.92 -5.55 2.13
CA ILE A 220 -16.78 -6.11 1.10
C ILE A 220 -16.72 -7.63 1.19
N PRO A 221 -17.81 -8.31 1.64
CA PRO A 221 -17.87 -9.76 1.64
C PRO A 221 -17.88 -10.32 0.22
N MET A 222 -16.89 -11.17 -0.10
CA MET A 222 -16.72 -11.76 -1.43
C MET A 222 -17.39 -13.13 -1.56
N LYS A 223 -17.98 -13.68 -0.49
CA LYS A 223 -18.81 -14.90 -0.49
C LYS A 223 -18.15 -16.11 -1.19
N LYS A 224 -16.85 -16.33 -0.97
CA LYS A 224 -16.06 -17.40 -1.64
C LYS A 224 -16.00 -17.27 -3.17
N THR A 225 -16.17 -16.07 -3.71
CA THR A 225 -16.01 -15.80 -5.14
C THR A 225 -14.58 -16.15 -5.57
N THR A 226 -14.46 -16.91 -6.65
CA THR A 226 -13.16 -17.29 -7.22
C THR A 226 -12.94 -16.50 -8.50
N ALA A 227 -11.77 -15.86 -8.60
CA ALA A 227 -11.32 -15.14 -9.79
C ALA A 227 -9.79 -14.98 -9.75
N ARG A 228 -9.17 -14.62 -10.87
CA ARG A 228 -7.75 -14.24 -10.91
C ARG A 228 -7.55 -12.74 -10.69
N TYR A 229 -8.42 -11.92 -11.27
CA TYR A 229 -8.33 -10.47 -11.24
C TYR A 229 -9.45 -9.88 -10.40
N VAL A 230 -9.10 -8.86 -9.62
CA VAL A 230 -10.06 -8.01 -8.92
C VAL A 230 -9.86 -6.58 -9.35
N ARG A 231 -10.94 -5.90 -9.73
CA ARG A 231 -10.93 -4.48 -10.10
C ARG A 231 -11.79 -3.69 -9.13
N LEU A 232 -11.19 -2.68 -8.51
CA LEU A 232 -11.86 -1.71 -7.65
C LEU A 232 -11.93 -0.38 -8.40
N ILE A 233 -13.14 0.12 -8.60
CA ILE A 233 -13.39 1.45 -9.17
C ILE A 233 -13.93 2.32 -8.05
N LEU A 234 -13.28 3.46 -7.80
CA LEU A 234 -13.67 4.44 -6.80
C LEU A 234 -14.07 5.73 -7.51
N ASN A 235 -15.32 6.14 -7.36
CA ASN A 235 -15.80 7.39 -7.92
C ASN A 235 -15.56 8.54 -6.94
N ARG A 236 -15.38 9.74 -7.50
CA ARG A 236 -15.27 10.99 -6.73
C ARG A 236 -16.42 11.16 -5.72
N ALA A 237 -16.16 11.93 -4.67
CA ALA A 237 -17.14 12.21 -3.62
C ALA A 237 -18.45 12.76 -4.20
N ALA A 238 -19.58 12.31 -3.65
CA ALA A 238 -20.91 12.63 -4.15
C ALA A 238 -21.45 13.99 -3.67
N ALA A 239 -21.00 14.45 -2.50
CA ALA A 239 -21.39 15.71 -1.89
C ALA A 239 -20.13 16.50 -1.51
N LEU A 240 -20.10 17.78 -1.88
CA LEU A 240 -18.96 18.68 -1.70
C LEU A 240 -19.43 20.01 -1.10
N PRO A 241 -18.56 20.73 -0.37
CA PRO A 241 -18.91 22.01 0.25
C PRO A 241 -19.19 23.11 -0.78
N SER A 242 -18.72 22.96 -2.02
CA SER A 242 -19.05 23.82 -3.15
C SER A 242 -18.97 23.05 -4.47
N ALA A 243 -19.65 23.54 -5.52
CA ALA A 243 -19.60 22.95 -6.85
C ALA A 243 -18.23 23.05 -7.54
N THR A 244 -17.35 23.92 -7.04
CA THR A 244 -15.99 24.12 -7.57
C THR A 244 -14.91 23.40 -6.74
N ALA A 245 -15.29 22.78 -5.62
CA ALA A 245 -14.36 22.03 -4.80
C ALA A 245 -13.79 20.83 -5.58
N LYS A 246 -12.49 20.59 -5.40
CA LYS A 246 -11.78 19.45 -5.98
C LYS A 246 -11.38 18.50 -4.85
N PRO A 247 -12.18 17.47 -4.54
CA PRO A 247 -11.88 16.57 -3.44
C PRO A 247 -10.64 15.75 -3.76
N THR A 248 -9.81 15.50 -2.76
CA THR A 248 -8.72 14.52 -2.85
C THR A 248 -9.15 13.22 -2.20
N MET A 249 -8.88 12.10 -2.85
CA MET A 249 -9.09 10.78 -2.25
C MET A 249 -7.73 10.20 -1.87
N PHE A 250 -7.57 9.85 -0.59
CA PHE A 250 -6.41 9.13 -0.08
C PHE A 250 -6.76 7.64 0.05
N ILE A 251 -5.91 6.76 -0.48
CA ILE A 251 -6.03 5.31 -0.39
C ILE A 251 -4.65 4.70 -0.07
N ASP A 252 -4.63 3.71 0.81
CA ASP A 252 -3.43 2.95 1.15
C ASP A 252 -3.64 1.46 0.80
N GLU A 253 -3.52 0.53 1.73
CA GLU A 253 -3.60 -0.90 1.49
C GLU A 253 -4.99 -1.39 1.00
N ILE A 254 -4.96 -2.25 -0.02
CA ILE A 254 -6.08 -3.10 -0.46
C ILE A 254 -5.76 -4.54 -0.06
N GLU A 255 -6.65 -5.12 0.72
CA GLU A 255 -6.49 -6.47 1.23
C GLU A 255 -7.50 -7.44 0.60
N ILE A 256 -7.04 -8.64 0.26
CA ILE A 256 -7.89 -9.75 -0.19
C ILE A 256 -7.69 -10.94 0.75
N PHE A 257 -8.76 -11.44 1.34
CA PHE A 257 -8.74 -12.63 2.21
C PHE A 257 -9.47 -13.79 1.58
#